data_AF-A0ABD0N9J8-F1
#
_entry.id   AF-A0ABD0N9J8-F1
#
_cell.length_a   1.000
_cell.length_b   1.000
_cell.length_c   1.000
_cell.angle_alpha   90.00
_cell.angle_beta   90.00
_cell.angle_gamma   90.00
#
_symmetry.space_group_name_H-M   'P 1'
#
loop_
_entity.id
_entity.type
_entity.pdbx_description
1 polymer ?
#
loop_
_entity_poly.entity_id
_entity_poly.type
_entity_poly.pdbx_seq_one_letter_code
_entity_poly.pdbx_strand_id
1 'polypeptide(L)'
;VKVRLSKLNSSSSVLTMFSLGSRVEVLKHGPLLGGEMRSRLTLWLERDATCVGNLTRNHPDGGTFLLTGTVTGKRLLVTKAFSWGKRQRHINQAARKWKSHRCRG
;
A
#
# COMPACT_ATOMS: atom_id res chain seq x y z
N VAL A 1 -2.61 -4.19 -4.11
CA VAL A 1 -3.51 -4.09 -2.94
C VAL A 1 -3.95 -2.65 -2.75
N LYS A 2 -5.14 -2.41 -2.23
CA LYS A 2 -5.60 -1.09 -1.81
C LYS A 2 -5.61 -1.03 -0.28
N VAL A 3 -4.92 -0.06 0.29
CA VAL A 3 -4.70 0.08 1.73
C VAL A 3 -4.90 1.52 2.18
N ARG A 4 -5.30 1.71 3.43
CA ARG A 4 -5.23 3.03 4.09
C ARG A 4 -3.95 3.10 4.91
N LEU A 5 -3.19 4.17 4.73
CA LEU A 5 -1.97 4.46 5.48
C LEU A 5 -2.19 5.72 6.29
N SER A 6 -1.76 5.72 7.55
CA SER A 6 -1.82 6.89 8.43
C SER A 6 -0.50 7.07 9.16
N LYS A 7 -0.14 8.31 9.42
CA LYS A 7 0.99 8.65 10.28
C LYS A 7 0.59 8.41 11.74
N LEU A 8 1.46 7.77 12.51
CA LEU A 8 1.33 7.68 13.96
C LEU A 8 2.01 8.89 14.60
N ASN A 9 1.39 9.44 15.64
CA ASN A 9 1.99 10.50 16.44
C ASN A 9 3.12 9.88 17.29
N SER A 10 4.37 10.02 16.84
CA SER A 10 5.53 9.71 17.67
C SER A 10 5.92 10.94 18.48
N SER A 11 5.91 10.83 19.81
CA SER A 11 6.26 11.90 20.75
C SER A 11 7.76 12.17 20.85
N SER A 12 8.61 11.40 20.17
CA SER A 12 10.05 11.60 20.14
C SER A 12 10.57 11.47 18.72
N SER A 13 11.35 12.47 18.31
CA SER A 13 11.94 12.62 16.98
C SER A 13 12.86 11.44 16.63
N VAL A 14 12.59 10.78 15.50
CA VAL A 14 13.52 10.46 14.37
C VAL A 14 12.83 9.47 13.39
N LEU A 15 11.91 8.62 13.86
CA LEU A 15 11.21 7.66 12.99
C LEU A 15 9.71 7.96 12.97
N THR A 16 9.21 8.48 11.85
CA THR A 16 7.77 8.50 11.63
C THR A 16 7.29 7.06 11.53
N MET A 17 6.46 6.61 12.48
CA MET A 17 5.83 5.31 12.40
C MET A 17 4.52 5.43 11.60
N PHE A 18 4.29 4.49 10.68
CA PHE A 18 3.09 4.45 9.86
C PHE A 18 2.23 3.25 10.26
N SER A 19 0.92 3.37 10.11
CA SER A 19 -0.02 2.28 10.36
C SER A 19 -0.84 1.92 9.13
N LEU A 20 -1.21 0.64 9.05
CA LEU A 20 -2.20 0.12 8.12
C LEU A 20 -3.59 0.22 8.73
N GLY A 21 -4.53 0.76 7.98
CA GLY A 21 -5.95 0.66 8.29
C GLY A 21 -6.42 -0.79 8.45
N SER A 22 -7.60 -0.95 9.06
CA SER A 22 -8.18 -2.27 9.34
C SER A 22 -8.38 -3.12 8.07
N ARG A 23 -8.78 -2.48 6.97
CA ARG A 23 -9.07 -3.15 5.70
C ARG A 23 -7.89 -3.09 4.73
N VAL A 24 -7.42 -4.27 4.31
CA VAL A 24 -6.53 -4.46 3.16
C VAL A 24 -7.34 -5.11 2.05
N GLU A 25 -7.56 -4.39 0.95
CA GLU A 25 -8.30 -4.92 -0.20
C GLU A 25 -7.33 -5.49 -1.23
N VAL A 26 -7.47 -6.77 -1.53
CA VAL A 26 -6.61 -7.47 -2.47
C VAL A 26 -7.20 -7.40 -3.87
N LEU A 27 -6.50 -6.73 -4.79
CA LEU A 27 -6.90 -6.67 -6.20
C LEU A 27 -6.28 -7.80 -7.02
N LYS A 28 -5.02 -8.13 -6.73
CA LYS A 28 -4.28 -9.24 -7.33
C LYS A 28 -3.62 -10.03 -6.22
N HIS A 29 -3.87 -11.33 -6.19
CA HIS A 29 -3.11 -12.23 -5.33
C HIS A 29 -1.73 -12.49 -5.95
N GLY A 30 -0.71 -12.45 -5.11
CA GLY A 30 0.62 -12.94 -5.45
C GLY A 30 0.83 -14.32 -4.82
N PRO A 31 2.09 -14.74 -4.61
CA PRO A 31 2.38 -16.01 -3.93
C PRO A 31 2.10 -15.97 -2.42
N LEU A 32 1.65 -14.82 -1.87
CA LEU A 32 1.33 -14.69 -0.45
C LEU A 32 -0.03 -15.30 -0.13
N LEU A 33 -0.08 -16.08 0.95
CA LEU A 33 -1.33 -16.65 1.47
C LEU A 33 -2.21 -15.58 2.11
N GLY A 34 -3.52 -15.89 2.26
CA GLY A 34 -4.57 -14.94 2.68
C GLY A 34 -4.36 -14.23 4.02
N GLY A 35 -3.50 -14.76 4.91
CA GLY A 35 -3.15 -14.12 6.20
C GLY A 35 -1.82 -13.37 6.20
N GLU A 36 -0.92 -13.64 5.25
CA GLU A 36 0.44 -13.08 5.29
C GLU A 36 0.50 -11.63 4.81
N MET A 37 -0.44 -11.23 3.96
CA MET A 37 -0.37 -9.95 3.26
C MET A 37 -0.32 -8.75 4.22
N ARG A 38 -1.11 -8.78 5.30
CA ARG A 38 -1.08 -7.72 6.32
C ARG A 38 0.28 -7.67 7.00
N SER A 39 0.78 -8.79 7.49
CA SER A 39 2.08 -8.86 8.19
C SER A 39 3.24 -8.41 7.29
N ARG A 40 3.22 -8.79 5.99
CA ARG A 40 4.23 -8.34 5.02
C ARG A 40 4.16 -6.84 4.74
N LEU A 41 2.95 -6.27 4.65
CA LEU A 41 2.77 -4.84 4.47
C LEU A 41 3.21 -4.06 5.72
N THR A 42 2.95 -4.58 6.93
CA THR A 42 3.43 -3.96 8.19
C THR A 42 4.95 -3.92 8.21
N LEU A 43 5.62 -5.04 7.93
CA LEU A 43 7.08 -5.09 7.84
C LEU A 43 7.65 -4.15 6.78
N TRP A 44 6.94 -3.96 5.66
CA TRP A 44 7.31 -2.99 4.63
C TRP A 44 7.23 -1.55 5.16
N LEU A 45 6.20 -1.19 5.93
CA LEU A 45 6.08 0.14 6.53
C LEU A 45 7.25 0.48 7.47
N GLU A 46 7.70 -0.52 8.24
CA GLU A 46 8.82 -0.37 9.18
C GLU A 46 10.16 -0.20 8.45
N ARG A 47 10.39 -1.00 7.39
CA ARG A 47 11.66 -1.01 6.66
C ARG A 47 11.84 0.17 5.73
N ASP A 48 10.77 0.59 5.06
CA ASP A 48 10.82 1.64 4.03
C ASP A 48 10.17 2.95 4.52
N ALA A 49 10.31 3.27 5.81
CA ALA A 49 9.64 4.40 6.46
C ALA A 49 9.84 5.75 5.73
N THR A 50 11.02 6.01 5.17
CA THR A 50 11.28 7.22 4.35
C THR A 50 10.42 7.25 3.09
N CYS A 51 10.28 6.12 2.39
CA CYS A 51 9.44 6.00 1.20
C CYS A 51 7.97 6.23 1.55
N VAL A 52 7.50 5.61 2.66
CA VAL A 52 6.14 5.79 3.14
C VAL A 52 5.88 7.24 3.56
N GLY A 53 6.84 7.89 4.22
CA GLY A 53 6.73 9.30 4.60
C GLY A 53 6.60 10.23 3.41
N ASN A 54 7.35 9.97 2.33
CA ASN A 54 7.19 10.71 1.08
C ASN A 54 5.81 10.46 0.45
N LEU A 55 5.33 9.21 0.48
CA LEU A 55 4.01 8.84 -0.05
C LEU A 55 2.87 9.54 0.68
N THR A 56 2.96 9.66 2.01
CA THR A 56 1.92 10.28 2.84
C THR A 56 2.11 11.78 3.08
N ARG A 57 3.15 12.41 2.53
CA ARG A 57 3.49 13.82 2.80
C ARG A 57 2.31 14.78 2.55
N ASN A 58 1.55 14.52 1.49
CA ASN A 58 0.37 15.34 1.11
C ASN A 58 -0.95 14.79 1.69
N HIS A 59 -0.87 13.91 2.68
CA HIS A 59 -1.99 13.20 3.29
C HIS A 59 -1.85 13.20 4.84
N PRO A 60 -1.98 14.37 5.50
CA PRO A 60 -1.71 14.52 6.93
C PRO A 60 -2.60 13.62 7.81
N ASP A 61 -3.88 13.47 7.47
CA ASP A 61 -4.83 12.59 8.18
C ASP A 61 -4.74 11.11 7.73
N GLY A 62 -3.72 10.78 6.96
CA GLY A 62 -3.60 9.54 6.22
C GLY A 62 -4.34 9.54 4.89
N GLY A 63 -4.03 8.54 4.06
CA GLY A 63 -4.54 8.43 2.70
C GLY A 63 -4.84 6.98 2.33
N THR A 64 -5.69 6.80 1.33
CA THR A 64 -5.87 5.49 0.70
C THR A 64 -4.94 5.40 -0.50
N PHE A 65 -4.27 4.27 -0.67
CA PHE A 65 -3.29 4.06 -1.74
C PHE A 65 -3.50 2.71 -2.40
N LEU A 66 -3.28 2.67 -3.72
CA LEU A 66 -3.11 1.45 -4.49
C LEU A 66 -1.62 1.14 -4.57
N LEU A 67 -1.20 0.04 -3.96
CA LEU A 67 0.17 -0.45 -3.97
C LEU A 67 0.32 -1.63 -4.91
N THR A 68 1.38 -1.62 -5.71
CA THR A 68 1.81 -2.74 -6.55
C THR A 68 3.25 -3.10 -6.24
N GLY A 69 3.57 -4.38 -6.32
CA GLY A 69 4.90 -4.85 -5.95
C GLY A 69 5.10 -6.30 -6.30
N THR A 70 6.29 -6.79 -5.98
CA THR A 70 6.69 -8.18 -6.14
C THR A 70 6.95 -8.79 -4.78
N VAL A 71 6.86 -10.12 -4.72
CA VAL A 71 7.18 -10.90 -3.54
C VAL A 71 8.32 -11.82 -3.92
N THR A 72 9.46 -11.66 -3.25
CA THR A 72 10.64 -12.50 -3.46
C THR A 72 10.96 -13.21 -2.16
N GLY A 73 10.69 -14.51 -2.10
CA GLY A 73 10.73 -15.29 -0.85
C GLY A 73 9.85 -14.65 0.23
N LYS A 74 10.48 -14.21 1.33
CA LYS A 74 9.80 -13.57 2.47
C LYS A 74 9.69 -12.04 2.35
N ARG A 75 10.24 -11.43 1.29
CA ARG A 75 10.32 -9.97 1.13
C ARG A 75 9.24 -9.46 0.19
N LEU A 76 8.48 -8.47 0.66
CA LEU A 76 7.61 -7.64 -0.17
C LEU A 76 8.41 -6.44 -0.66
N LEU A 77 8.47 -6.24 -1.97
CA LEU A 77 9.03 -5.04 -2.59
C LEU A 77 7.89 -4.25 -3.23
N VAL A 78 7.55 -3.10 -2.66
CA VAL A 78 6.60 -2.18 -3.29
C VAL A 78 7.32 -1.39 -4.38
N THR A 79 6.85 -1.50 -5.62
CA THR A 79 7.48 -0.85 -6.77
C THR A 79 6.71 0.37 -7.26
N LYS A 80 5.39 0.40 -7.07
CA LYS A 80 4.57 1.59 -7.37
C LYS A 80 3.50 1.78 -6.30
N ALA A 81 3.22 3.06 -6.03
CA ALA A 81 2.17 3.48 -5.11
C ALA A 81 1.39 4.65 -5.73
N PHE A 82 0.07 4.53 -5.77
CA PHE A 82 -0.82 5.53 -6.35
C PHE A 82 -1.80 6.03 -5.28
N SER A 83 -1.93 7.33 -5.12
CA SER A 83 -2.98 7.92 -4.27
C SER A 83 -4.36 7.53 -4.81
N TRP A 84 -5.25 7.10 -3.92
CA TRP A 84 -6.63 6.75 -4.24
C TRP A 84 -7.58 7.85 -3.77
N GLY A 85 -8.29 8.47 -4.71
CA GLY A 85 -9.20 9.57 -4.40
C GLY A 85 -10.13 9.92 -5.56
N LYS A 86 -11.04 10.88 -5.33
CA LYS A 86 -12.02 11.33 -6.35
C LYS A 86 -11.37 11.95 -7.58
N ARG A 87 -10.17 12.56 -7.43
CA ARG A 87 -9.42 13.19 -8.52
C ARG A 87 -8.69 12.15 -9.40
N GLN A 88 -8.43 10.96 -8.88
CA GLN A 88 -7.63 9.91 -9.52
C GLN A 88 -8.53 8.87 -10.19
N ARG A 89 -9.40 9.36 -11.09
CA ARG A 89 -10.44 8.56 -11.75
C ARG A 89 -9.88 7.38 -12.55
N HIS A 90 -8.73 7.56 -13.20
CA HIS A 90 -8.08 6.51 -13.99
C HIS A 90 -7.65 5.32 -13.13
N ILE A 91 -7.10 5.56 -11.94
CA ILE A 91 -6.70 4.50 -11.00
C ILE A 91 -7.93 3.74 -10.50
N ASN A 92 -9.00 4.47 -10.15
CA ASN A 92 -10.24 3.85 -9.70
C ASN A 92 -10.86 2.96 -10.80
N GLN A 93 -10.83 3.44 -12.05
CA GLN A 93 -11.35 2.68 -13.19
C GLN A 93 -10.48 1.45 -13.48
N ALA A 94 -9.16 1.59 -13.48
CA ALA A 94 -8.22 0.48 -13.68
C ALA A 94 -8.42 -0.61 -12.63
N ALA A 95 -8.53 -0.23 -11.36
CA ALA A 95 -8.78 -1.17 -10.26
C ALA A 95 -10.12 -1.90 -10.38
N ARG A 96 -11.20 -1.23 -10.80
CA ARG A 96 -12.50 -1.87 -11.05
C ARG A 96 -12.44 -2.88 -12.19
N LYS A 97 -11.75 -2.54 -13.28
CA LYS A 97 -11.59 -3.40 -14.46
C LYS A 97 -10.60 -4.54 -14.23
N TRP A 98 -9.78 -4.46 -13.19
CA TRP A 98 -8.72 -5.45 -12.94
C TRP A 98 -9.24 -6.88 -12.80
N LYS A 99 -10.40 -7.08 -12.17
CA LYS A 99 -11.00 -8.42 -11.96
C LYS A 99 -11.28 -9.17 -13.27
N SER A 100 -11.60 -8.45 -14.35
CA SER A 100 -11.86 -9.02 -15.68
C SER A 100 -10.73 -8.78 -16.67
N HIS A 101 -9.61 -8.18 -16.24
CA HIS A 101 -8.50 -7.88 -17.12
C HIS A 101 -7.68 -9.14 -17.43
N ARG A 102 -7.44 -9.40 -18.72
CA ARG A 102 -6.50 -10.41 -19.18
C ARG A 102 -5.18 -9.74 -19.55
N CYS A 103 -4.11 -10.11 -18.84
CA CYS A 103 -2.77 -9.65 -19.14
C CYS A 103 -2.35 -10.23 -20.50
N ARG A 104 -1.62 -9.45 -21.31
CA ARG A 104 -0.91 -9.97 -22.48
C ARG A 104 0.38 -10.60 -21.96
N GLY A 105 0.62 -11.86 -22.32
CA GLY A 105 1.83 -12.61 -21.97
C GLY A 105 3.05 -12.11 -22.73
#